data_AF-A0A7L7MBP1-F1
#
_entry.id   AF-A0A7L7MBP1-F1
#
_cell.length_a   1.000
_cell.length_b   1.000
_cell.length_c   1.000
_cell.angle_alpha   90.00
_cell.angle_beta   90.00
_cell.angle_gamma   90.00
#
_symmetry.space_group_name_H-M   'P 1'
#
loop_
_entity.id
_entity.type
_entity.pdbx_description
1 polymer ?
#
loop_
_entity_poly.entity_id
_entity_poly.type
_entity_poly.pdbx_seq_one_letter_code
_entity_poly.pdbx_strand_id
1 'polypeptide(L)'
;MAGMPINDMPWWRWRANVRSALHMLGDPVFQQECWLAGRPGYGDVTDAVYRLVEDTWLDNWSAEKYVGTIFRDQQEAALVDAAVLRVLRVLHEVGADAPVQTYLGHPVWPEVLGAAREAHTLLASNDGEDPAAPPCSLDVLAAVVAAR
;
A
#
# COMPACT_ATOMS: atom_id res chain seq x y z
N MET A 1 5.64 31.35 -10.72
CA MET A 1 5.67 29.96 -10.21
C MET A 1 5.35 29.05 -11.36
N ALA A 2 6.38 28.43 -11.96
CA ALA A 2 6.23 27.57 -13.13
C ALA A 2 5.20 26.48 -12.83
N GLY A 3 4.19 26.37 -13.69
CA GLY A 3 3.15 25.36 -13.58
C GLY A 3 3.78 23.99 -13.56
N MET A 4 3.71 23.32 -12.41
CA MET A 4 3.99 21.90 -12.34
C MET A 4 3.07 21.22 -13.36
N PRO A 5 3.59 20.34 -14.22
CA PRO A 5 2.73 19.55 -15.09
C PRO A 5 1.72 18.85 -14.18
N ILE A 6 0.44 19.02 -14.49
CA ILE A 6 -0.61 18.21 -13.86
C ILE A 6 -0.24 16.78 -14.22
N ASN A 7 0.22 16.02 -13.23
CA ASN A 7 0.48 14.61 -13.40
C ASN A 7 -0.90 13.93 -13.51
N ASP A 8 -1.47 13.95 -14.72
CA ASP A 8 -2.68 13.21 -15.09
C ASP A 8 -2.37 11.72 -15.12
N MET A 9 -1.90 11.18 -14.00
CA MET A 9 -1.70 9.75 -13.82
C MET A 9 -3.10 9.13 -13.75
N PRO A 10 -3.49 8.27 -14.71
CA PRO A 10 -4.83 7.69 -14.71
C PRO A 10 -5.15 7.01 -13.38
N TRP A 11 -6.38 7.17 -12.88
CA TRP A 11 -6.83 6.67 -11.57
C TRP A 11 -6.53 5.17 -11.33
N TRP A 12 -6.50 4.36 -12.39
CA TRP A 12 -6.19 2.93 -12.30
C TRP A 12 -4.74 2.65 -11.87
N ARG A 13 -3.82 3.58 -12.15
CA ARG A 13 -2.42 3.49 -11.71
C ARG A 13 -2.31 3.65 -10.20
N TRP A 14 -3.06 4.60 -9.64
CA TRP A 14 -3.14 4.80 -8.19
C TRP A 14 -3.72 3.56 -7.49
N ARG A 15 -4.79 2.98 -8.05
CA ARG A 15 -5.37 1.74 -7.52
C ARG A 15 -4.34 0.59 -7.48
N ALA A 16 -3.55 0.41 -8.55
CA ALA A 16 -2.50 -0.61 -8.58
C ALA A 16 -1.42 -0.38 -7.52
N ASN A 17 -0.99 0.87 -7.32
CA ASN A 17 -0.02 1.22 -6.27
C ASN A 17 -0.56 0.94 -4.85
N VAL A 18 -1.79 1.38 -4.56
CA VAL A 18 -2.46 1.12 -3.27
C VAL A 18 -2.54 -0.37 -3.00
N ARG A 19 -3.02 -1.14 -3.99
CA ARG A 19 -3.16 -2.59 -3.85
C ARG A 19 -1.81 -3.28 -3.64
N SER A 20 -0.76 -2.86 -4.35
CA SER A 20 0.60 -3.39 -4.15
C SER A 20 1.12 -3.12 -2.75
N ALA A 21 0.95 -1.90 -2.23
CA ALA A 21 1.41 -1.55 -0.89
C ALA A 21 0.66 -2.34 0.19
N LEU A 22 -0.67 -2.41 0.12
CA LEU A 22 -1.50 -3.20 1.03
C LEU A 22 -1.14 -4.68 1.00
N HIS A 23 -0.83 -5.22 -0.18
CA HIS A 23 -0.42 -6.61 -0.33
C HIS A 23 0.87 -6.89 0.46
N MET A 24 1.90 -6.07 0.24
CA MET A 24 3.20 -6.23 0.91
C MET A 24 3.09 -6.03 2.44
N LEU A 25 2.26 -5.08 2.88
CA LEU A 25 1.98 -4.84 4.30
C LEU A 25 1.12 -5.94 4.95
N GLY A 26 0.29 -6.64 4.17
CA GLY A 26 -0.63 -7.69 4.64
C GLY A 26 -0.08 -9.12 4.55
N ASP A 27 1.13 -9.31 4.00
CA ASP A 27 1.73 -10.63 3.80
C ASP A 27 2.95 -10.85 4.72
N PRO A 28 2.80 -11.62 5.81
CA PRO A 28 3.90 -11.87 6.74
C PRO A 28 5.01 -12.77 6.16
N VAL A 29 4.70 -13.63 5.18
CA VAL A 29 5.71 -14.48 4.52
C VAL A 29 6.58 -13.59 3.64
N PHE A 30 5.96 -12.71 2.85
CA PHE A 30 6.67 -11.71 2.06
C PHE A 30 7.57 -10.81 2.94
N GLN A 31 7.06 -10.34 4.08
CA GLN A 31 7.84 -9.49 4.99
C GLN A 31 9.10 -10.18 5.49
N GLN A 32 9.05 -11.49 5.72
CA GLN A 32 10.21 -12.27 6.14
C GLN A 32 11.18 -12.57 4.99
N GLU A 33 10.65 -13.08 3.88
CA GLU A 33 11.46 -13.57 2.76
C GLU A 33 12.01 -12.45 1.86
N CYS A 34 11.39 -11.27 1.88
CA CYS A 34 11.79 -10.14 1.04
C CYS A 34 12.35 -8.99 1.89
N TRP A 35 11.56 -8.38 2.77
CA TRP A 35 12.02 -7.19 3.50
C TRP A 35 13.08 -7.51 4.55
N LEU A 36 12.84 -8.48 5.44
CA LEU A 36 13.83 -8.86 6.46
C LEU A 36 15.08 -9.50 5.86
N ALA A 37 14.93 -10.24 4.76
CA ALA A 37 16.04 -10.83 4.03
C ALA A 37 16.82 -9.81 3.16
N GLY A 38 16.32 -8.58 3.00
CA GLY A 38 16.95 -7.55 2.17
C GLY A 38 16.95 -7.89 0.68
N ARG A 39 15.92 -8.60 0.20
CA ARG A 39 15.83 -9.00 -1.22
C ARG A 39 15.61 -7.77 -2.10
N PRO A 40 16.44 -7.54 -3.14
CA PRO A 40 16.28 -6.38 -4.01
C PRO A 40 15.01 -6.46 -4.87
N GLY A 41 14.53 -5.31 -5.34
CA GLY A 41 13.39 -5.18 -6.24
C GLY A 41 12.02 -5.05 -5.57
N TYR A 42 11.97 -5.06 -4.24
CA TYR A 42 10.73 -4.97 -3.45
C TYR A 42 10.63 -3.72 -2.57
N GLY A 43 11.69 -2.90 -2.55
CA GLY A 43 11.84 -1.82 -1.57
C GLY A 43 11.83 -2.36 -0.14
N ASP A 44 11.47 -1.50 0.80
CA ASP A 44 11.24 -1.85 2.19
C ASP A 44 9.84 -1.46 2.69
N VAL A 45 9.62 -1.59 4.00
CA VAL A 45 8.36 -1.21 4.63
C VAL A 45 8.03 0.26 4.40
N THR A 46 9.03 1.14 4.46
CA THR A 46 8.88 2.57 4.30
C THR A 46 8.49 2.91 2.85
N ASP A 47 9.09 2.26 1.85
CA ASP A 47 8.68 2.38 0.44
C ASP A 47 7.20 1.97 0.22
N ALA A 48 6.71 0.95 0.92
CA ALA A 48 5.30 0.57 0.86
C ALA A 48 4.39 1.60 1.55
N VAL A 49 4.80 2.15 2.69
CA VAL A 49 4.05 3.21 3.37
C VAL A 49 3.99 4.47 2.50
N TYR A 50 5.11 4.89 1.90
CA TYR A 50 5.16 6.03 0.98
C TYR A 50 4.20 5.87 -0.20
N ARG A 51 4.22 4.71 -0.86
CA ARG A 51 3.30 4.40 -1.97
C ARG A 51 1.83 4.33 -1.55
N LEU A 52 1.56 3.88 -0.31
CA LEU A 52 0.21 3.81 0.20
C LEU A 52 -0.33 5.18 0.54
N VAL A 53 0.48 6.05 1.14
CA VAL A 53 0.02 7.26 1.83
C VAL A 53 0.35 8.53 1.05
N GLU A 54 1.63 8.84 0.86
CA GLU A 54 2.09 10.12 0.28
C GLU A 54 1.70 10.21 -1.20
N ASP A 55 1.91 9.10 -1.92
CA ASP A 55 1.54 8.99 -3.33
C ASP A 55 0.03 9.21 -3.54
N THR A 56 -0.81 8.74 -2.62
CA THR A 56 -2.28 8.80 -2.77
C THR A 56 -2.97 9.89 -1.94
N TRP A 57 -2.22 10.62 -1.12
CA TRP A 57 -2.69 11.63 -0.17
C TRP A 57 -3.65 11.09 0.90
N LEU A 58 -3.57 9.79 1.21
CA LEU A 58 -4.43 9.15 2.21
C LEU A 58 -4.06 9.49 3.66
N ASP A 59 -2.94 10.20 3.90
CA ASP A 59 -2.64 10.88 5.17
C ASP A 59 -3.49 12.12 5.40
N ASN A 60 -3.81 12.84 4.33
CA ASN A 60 -4.47 14.13 4.38
C ASN A 60 -5.99 14.02 4.14
N TRP A 61 -6.42 12.97 3.44
CA TRP A 61 -7.81 12.78 3.05
C TRP A 61 -8.26 11.33 3.22
N SER A 62 -9.48 11.14 3.71
CA SER A 62 -10.11 9.81 3.75
C SER A 62 -10.26 9.23 2.34
N ALA A 63 -10.12 7.90 2.27
CA ALA A 63 -10.37 7.08 1.10
C ALA A 63 -11.76 7.31 0.49
N GLU A 64 -12.77 7.69 1.30
CA GLU A 64 -14.13 7.97 0.82
C GLU A 64 -14.16 9.04 -0.28
N LYS A 65 -13.22 10.00 -0.26
CA LYS A 65 -13.13 11.04 -1.30
C LYS A 65 -12.75 10.49 -2.67
N TYR A 66 -12.17 9.30 -2.71
CA TYR A 66 -11.71 8.66 -3.94
C TYR A 66 -12.65 7.54 -4.41
N VAL A 67 -13.84 7.42 -3.81
CA VAL A 67 -14.87 6.48 -4.29
C VAL A 67 -15.41 6.91 -5.66
N GLY A 68 -15.56 5.94 -6.55
CA GLY A 68 -15.86 6.17 -7.97
C GLY A 68 -14.63 6.52 -8.82
N THR A 69 -13.45 6.62 -8.21
CA THR A 69 -12.17 6.81 -8.92
C THR A 69 -11.17 5.71 -8.56
N ILE A 70 -10.46 5.81 -7.43
CA ILE A 70 -9.49 4.79 -6.97
C ILE A 70 -10.22 3.59 -6.36
N PHE A 71 -11.29 3.86 -5.60
CA PHE A 71 -12.08 2.84 -4.90
C PHE A 71 -13.44 2.69 -5.56
N ARG A 72 -13.93 1.45 -5.64
CA ARG A 72 -15.21 1.10 -6.27
C ARG A 72 -16.39 1.63 -5.47
N ASP A 73 -16.34 1.44 -4.15
CA ASP A 73 -17.45 1.72 -3.24
C ASP A 73 -16.95 2.10 -1.83
N GLN A 74 -17.91 2.39 -0.95
CA GLN A 74 -17.64 2.77 0.44
C GLN A 74 -17.01 1.62 1.25
N GLN A 75 -17.21 0.37 0.86
CA GLN A 75 -16.63 -0.77 1.57
C GLN A 75 -15.13 -0.85 1.33
N GLU A 76 -14.69 -0.71 0.08
CA GLU A 76 -13.27 -0.60 -0.24
C GLU A 76 -12.62 0.59 0.49
N ALA A 77 -13.26 1.76 0.44
CA ALA A 77 -12.73 2.96 1.10
C ALA A 77 -12.58 2.76 2.62
N ALA A 78 -13.59 2.22 3.30
CA ALA A 78 -13.55 2.02 4.75
C ALA A 78 -12.43 1.06 5.19
N LEU A 79 -12.19 -0.02 4.44
CA LEU A 79 -11.10 -0.95 4.73
C LEU A 79 -9.73 -0.32 4.49
N VAL A 80 -9.59 0.47 3.43
CA VAL A 80 -8.33 1.17 3.13
C VAL A 80 -8.04 2.22 4.20
N ASP A 81 -9.02 3.02 4.62
CA ASP A 81 -8.86 3.98 5.73
C ASP A 81 -8.44 3.26 7.02
N ALA A 82 -9.08 2.13 7.35
CA ALA A 82 -8.74 1.34 8.52
C ALA A 82 -7.28 0.82 8.47
N ALA A 83 -6.78 0.44 7.30
CA ALA A 83 -5.39 0.03 7.10
C ALA A 83 -4.43 1.22 7.23
N VAL A 84 -4.71 2.33 6.54
CA VAL A 84 -3.89 3.55 6.56
C VAL A 84 -3.73 4.08 7.97
N LEU A 85 -4.81 4.17 8.76
CA LEU A 85 -4.74 4.65 10.15
C LEU A 85 -3.79 3.80 11.02
N ARG A 86 -3.78 2.47 10.83
CA ARG A 86 -2.90 1.57 11.59
C ARG A 86 -1.45 1.70 11.15
N VAL A 87 -1.21 1.82 9.85
CA VAL A 87 0.13 2.05 9.30
C VAL A 87 0.70 3.37 9.80
N LEU A 88 -0.07 4.46 9.70
CA LEU A 88 0.34 5.79 10.13
C LEU A 88 0.63 5.85 11.63
N ARG A 89 -0.15 5.13 12.44
CA ARG A 89 0.13 5.00 13.87
C ARG A 89 1.51 4.40 14.12
N VAL A 90 1.83 3.27 13.49
CA VAL A 90 3.15 2.63 13.66
C VAL A 90 4.26 3.54 13.11
N LEU A 91 4.08 4.13 11.93
CA LEU A 91 5.03 5.07 11.35
C LEU A 91 5.33 6.23 12.30
N HIS A 92 4.30 6.80 12.95
CA HIS A 92 4.46 7.89 13.90
C HIS A 92 5.21 7.47 15.17
N GLU A 93 4.93 6.27 15.70
CA GLU A 93 5.57 5.75 16.92
C GLU A 93 7.01 5.29 16.67
N VAL A 94 7.30 4.74 15.49
CA VAL A 94 8.62 4.16 15.12
C VAL A 94 9.55 5.18 14.45
N GLY A 95 9.01 6.07 13.61
CA GLY A 95 9.74 7.04 12.80
C GLY A 95 10.17 6.50 11.43
N ALA A 96 10.11 7.36 10.40
CA ALA A 96 10.32 6.99 8.99
C ALA A 96 11.68 6.33 8.69
N ASP A 97 12.74 6.74 9.38
CA ASP A 97 14.11 6.27 9.15
C ASP A 97 14.47 4.97 9.92
N ALA A 98 13.52 4.38 10.65
CA ALA A 98 13.78 3.17 11.40
C ALA A 98 13.97 1.94 10.48
N PRO A 99 14.78 0.95 10.89
CA PRO A 99 14.95 -0.27 10.11
C PRO A 99 13.67 -1.11 10.14
N VAL A 100 13.46 -1.93 9.09
CA VAL A 100 12.31 -2.83 8.92
C VAL A 100 12.02 -3.64 10.18
N GLN A 101 13.05 -4.17 10.84
CA GLN A 101 12.93 -4.99 12.04
C GLN A 101 12.17 -4.28 13.16
N THR A 102 12.32 -2.96 13.28
CA THR A 102 11.63 -2.15 14.29
C THR A 102 10.14 -2.06 14.00
N TYR A 103 9.75 -1.89 12.74
CA TYR A 103 8.33 -1.89 12.33
C TYR A 103 7.68 -3.25 12.58
N LEU A 104 8.30 -4.33 12.09
CA LEU A 104 7.72 -5.67 12.20
C LEU A 104 7.70 -6.20 13.64
N GLY A 105 8.61 -5.70 14.49
CA GLY A 105 8.63 -5.98 15.93
C GLY A 105 7.65 -5.13 16.74
N HIS A 106 6.93 -4.19 16.13
CA HIS A 106 6.03 -3.31 16.84
C HIS A 106 4.84 -4.09 17.44
N PRO A 107 4.44 -3.85 18.71
CA PRO A 107 3.38 -4.63 19.36
C PRO A 107 2.04 -4.61 18.62
N VAL A 108 1.73 -3.52 17.90
CA VAL A 108 0.48 -3.39 17.11
C VAL A 108 0.64 -3.80 15.65
N TRP A 109 1.82 -4.26 15.22
CA TRP A 109 2.05 -4.70 13.84
C TRP A 109 1.06 -5.78 13.36
N PRO A 110 0.63 -6.75 14.19
CA PRO A 110 -0.40 -7.71 13.79
C PRO A 110 -1.72 -7.06 13.33
N GLU A 111 -2.06 -5.88 13.87
CA GLU A 111 -3.26 -5.15 13.42
C GLU A 111 -3.05 -4.52 12.03
N VAL A 112 -1.85 -4.02 11.74
CA VAL A 112 -1.47 -3.53 10.40
C VAL A 112 -1.59 -4.65 9.38
N LEU A 113 -1.01 -5.82 9.69
CA LEU A 113 -1.09 -7.03 8.86
C LEU A 113 -2.53 -7.39 8.54
N GLY A 114 -3.39 -7.48 9.58
CA GLY A 114 -4.79 -7.84 9.42
C GLY A 114 -5.55 -6.85 8.53
N ALA A 115 -5.47 -5.56 8.84
CA ALA A 115 -6.20 -4.53 8.11
C ALA A 115 -5.72 -4.39 6.65
N ALA A 116 -4.41 -4.43 6.42
CA ALA A 116 -3.84 -4.36 5.08
C ALA A 116 -4.23 -5.57 4.23
N ARG A 117 -4.22 -6.78 4.82
CA ARG A 117 -4.64 -8.01 4.14
C ARG A 117 -6.12 -7.99 3.79
N GLU A 118 -6.98 -7.53 4.70
CA GLU A 118 -8.41 -7.43 4.47
C GLU A 118 -8.72 -6.48 3.30
N ALA A 119 -8.14 -5.28 3.34
CA ALA A 119 -8.28 -4.30 2.26
C ALA A 119 -7.74 -4.84 0.92
N HIS A 120 -6.52 -5.41 0.92
CA HIS A 120 -5.93 -6.01 -0.29
C HIS A 120 -6.83 -7.10 -0.89
N THR A 121 -7.34 -8.01 -0.04
CA THR A 121 -8.16 -9.15 -0.48
C THR A 121 -9.43 -8.66 -1.18
N LEU A 122 -10.11 -7.66 -0.61
CA LEU A 122 -11.29 -7.09 -1.23
C LEU A 122 -10.97 -6.42 -2.57
N LEU A 123 -9.94 -5.56 -2.61
CA LEU A 123 -9.53 -4.84 -3.82
C LEU A 123 -9.15 -5.82 -4.95
N ALA A 124 -8.31 -6.82 -4.66
CA ALA A 124 -7.88 -7.82 -5.63
C ALA A 124 -9.05 -8.65 -6.16
N SER A 125 -9.94 -9.12 -5.27
CA SER A 125 -11.13 -9.88 -5.66
C SER A 125 -12.06 -9.05 -6.56
N ASN A 126 -12.24 -7.77 -6.22
CA ASN A 126 -13.04 -6.84 -7.01
C ASN A 126 -12.44 -6.55 -8.39
N ASP A 127 -11.11 -6.59 -8.51
CA ASP A 127 -10.38 -6.44 -9.77
C ASP A 127 -10.34 -7.73 -10.61
N GLY A 128 -10.85 -8.85 -10.06
CA GLY A 128 -10.80 -10.16 -10.70
C GLY A 128 -9.42 -10.81 -10.65
N GLU A 129 -8.55 -10.36 -9.75
CA GLU A 129 -7.24 -10.95 -9.49
C GLU A 129 -7.28 -11.95 -8.32
N ASP A 130 -6.32 -12.87 -8.29
CA ASP A 130 -6.17 -13.83 -7.19
C ASP A 130 -5.46 -13.15 -5.99
N PRO A 131 -6.14 -12.94 -4.85
CA PRO A 131 -5.54 -12.34 -3.66
C PRO A 131 -4.51 -13.25 -2.97
N ALA A 132 -4.41 -14.53 -3.35
CA ALA A 132 -3.43 -15.47 -2.80
C ALA A 132 -2.12 -15.54 -3.61
N ALA A 133 -2.08 -14.91 -4.80
CA ALA A 133 -0.83 -14.80 -5.55
C ALA A 133 0.19 -13.98 -4.76
N PRO A 134 1.50 -14.24 -4.86
CA PRO A 134 2.51 -13.47 -4.12
C PRO A 134 2.64 -12.02 -4.64
N PRO A 135 3.11 -11.07 -3.80
CA PRO A 135 3.38 -9.70 -4.25
C PRO A 135 4.37 -9.62 -5.43
N CYS A 136 4.03 -8.82 -6.44
CA CYS A 136 4.93 -8.52 -7.55
C CYS A 136 6.07 -7.59 -7.13
N SER A 137 7.20 -7.63 -7.85
CA SER A 137 8.30 -6.68 -7.66
C SER A 137 7.90 -5.27 -8.12
N LEU A 138 8.64 -4.26 -7.66
CA LEU A 138 8.42 -2.86 -8.04
C LEU A 138 8.64 -2.63 -9.53
N ASP A 139 9.56 -3.36 -10.16
CA ASP A 139 9.79 -3.29 -11.61
C ASP A 139 8.58 -3.81 -12.40
N VAL A 140 7.96 -4.90 -11.92
CA VAL A 140 6.74 -5.44 -12.53
C VAL A 140 5.58 -4.47 -12.32
N LEU A 141 5.44 -3.90 -11.12
CA LEU A 141 4.44 -2.86 -10.86
C LEU A 141 4.65 -1.67 -11.80
N ALA A 142 5.88 -1.15 -11.90
CA ALA A 142 6.20 -0.05 -12.79
C ALA A 142 5.88 -0.39 -14.25
N ALA A 143 6.18 -1.60 -14.71
CA ALA A 143 5.83 -2.06 -16.05
C ALA A 143 4.31 -2.11 -16.27
N VAL A 144 3.53 -2.64 -15.31
CA VAL A 144 2.05 -2.69 -15.39
C VAL A 144 1.45 -1.28 -15.38
N VAL A 145 2.00 -0.40 -14.56
CA VAL A 145 1.55 0.98 -14.39
C VAL A 145 1.95 1.83 -15.60
N ALA A 146 3.09 1.55 -16.25
CA ALA A 146 3.53 2.25 -17.46
C ALA A 146 2.89 1.70 -18.75
N ALA A 147 2.67 0.39 -18.83
CA ALA A 147 2.12 -0.29 -19.99
C ALA A 147 0.59 -0.21 -19.99
N ARG A 148 0.06 0.96 -20.35
CA ARG A 148 -1.28 1.17 -20.91
C ARG A 148 -1.46 2.64 -21.29
#